data_AF-A0A348DFQ4-F1
#
_entry.id   AF-A0A348DFQ4-F1
#
_cell.length_a   1.000
_cell.length_b   1.000
_cell.length_c   1.000
_cell.angle_alpha   90.00
_cell.angle_beta   90.00
_cell.angle_gamma   90.00
#
_symmetry.space_group_name_H-M   'P 1'
#
loop_
_entity.id
_entity.type
_entity.pdbx_description
1 polymer ?
#
loop_
_entity_poly.entity_id
_entity_poly.type
_entity_poly.pdbx_seq_one_letter_code
_entity_poly.pdbx_strand_id
1 'polypeptide(L)'
;MMQVFLACYGENWRYDWRRGKNCSDDPIGLKGGLNLYAYAPNPLSWIDPLGLTGEWVNPNDINFSQRTISSNDYAEIMRNGQWDWNRSPLNVINVNGQLVTYDNRRLDAALEAGLDKVKVTIVDPNSPHPDSFTGKTWWQKLQQRFRDRRNIKAGGVVPDEGLSTRPRKCG
;
A
#
# COMPACT_ATOMS: atom_id res chain seq x y z
N MET A 1 37.17 -25.84 24.56
CA MET A 1 36.70 -26.76 25.62
C MET A 1 35.40 -26.17 26.15
N MET A 2 34.30 -26.41 25.43
CA MET A 2 33.27 -27.45 25.65
C MET A 2 32.12 -26.94 26.53
N GLN A 3 31.00 -26.61 25.83
CA GLN A 3 29.56 -26.73 26.15
C GLN A 3 29.14 -26.52 27.62
N VAL A 4 28.45 -25.43 28.01
CA VAL A 4 27.02 -25.04 27.84
C VAL A 4 25.99 -26.12 28.24
N PHE A 5 25.11 -25.68 29.16
CA PHE A 5 23.72 -26.08 29.47
C PHE A 5 23.50 -26.81 30.80
N LEU A 6 22.99 -26.07 31.80
CA LEU A 6 22.08 -26.59 32.82
C LEU A 6 20.84 -25.69 32.92
N ALA A 7 19.72 -26.36 33.15
CA ALA A 7 18.34 -25.96 32.89
C ALA A 7 17.72 -24.97 33.89
N CYS A 8 16.66 -24.28 33.46
CA CYS A 8 15.59 -23.82 34.35
C CYS A 8 14.54 -24.93 34.47
N TYR A 9 14.51 -25.60 35.62
CA TYR A 9 13.38 -26.40 36.08
C TYR A 9 12.55 -25.56 37.05
N GLY A 10 11.22 -25.70 36.99
CA GLY A 10 10.34 -25.50 38.13
C GLY A 10 9.63 -24.13 38.23
N GLU A 11 8.38 -24.13 37.79
CA GLU A 11 7.21 -23.39 38.29
C GLU A 11 7.46 -22.35 39.40
N ASN A 12 7.89 -21.14 39.05
CA ASN A 12 7.59 -19.89 39.78
C ASN A 12 8.16 -18.68 39.00
N TRP A 13 7.28 -17.85 38.47
CA TRP A 13 7.62 -16.63 37.74
C TRP A 13 8.00 -15.53 38.73
N ARG A 14 9.31 -15.35 38.99
CA ARG A 14 9.80 -14.16 39.69
C ARG A 14 10.57 -13.27 38.73
N TYR A 15 10.15 -12.00 38.66
CA TYR A 15 10.80 -10.94 37.91
C TYR A 15 12.07 -10.48 38.64
N ASP A 16 13.26 -10.68 38.07
CA ASP A 16 14.52 -10.09 38.56
C ASP A 16 14.77 -8.76 37.84
N TRP A 17 14.63 -7.65 38.57
CA TRP A 17 14.77 -6.29 38.02
C TRP A 17 16.19 -5.93 37.59
N ARG A 18 17.21 -6.75 37.92
CA ARG A 18 18.62 -6.42 37.66
C ARG A 18 19.15 -6.90 36.31
N ARG A 19 18.41 -7.70 35.53
CA ARG A 19 18.92 -8.26 34.26
C ARG A 19 18.07 -8.05 33.01
N GLY A 20 16.91 -7.41 33.09
CA GLY A 20 16.20 -6.86 31.93
C GLY A 20 16.03 -7.80 30.72
N LYS A 21 15.88 -9.11 30.94
CA LYS A 21 15.56 -10.07 29.88
C LYS A 21 14.60 -11.13 30.41
N ASN A 22 13.49 -11.28 29.70
CA ASN A 22 12.60 -12.43 29.85
C ASN A 22 13.23 -13.59 29.07
N CYS A 23 13.52 -14.70 29.74
CA CYS A 23 13.79 -15.99 29.10
C CYS A 23 12.45 -16.70 28.87
N SER A 24 11.81 -16.42 27.73
CA SER A 24 10.70 -17.21 27.20
C SER A 24 10.68 -17.03 25.68
N ASP A 25 11.11 -18.03 24.92
CA ASP A 25 10.62 -18.18 23.55
C ASP A 25 9.21 -18.78 23.65
N ASP A 26 8.22 -18.20 22.97
CA ASP A 26 6.89 -18.79 22.84
C ASP A 26 6.91 -19.89 21.76
N PRO A 27 6.70 -21.18 22.09
CA PRO A 27 6.52 -22.21 21.09
C PRO A 27 5.02 -22.37 20.85
N ILE A 28 4.44 -21.64 19.89
CA ILE A 28 3.10 -21.98 19.43
C ILE A 28 3.19 -23.05 18.34
N GLY A 29 2.97 -24.29 18.77
CA GLY A 29 2.77 -25.44 17.91
C GLY A 29 1.42 -25.37 17.22
N LEU A 30 1.41 -25.05 15.93
CA LEU A 30 0.31 -25.36 15.03
C LEU A 30 0.64 -26.66 14.30
N LYS A 31 -0.15 -27.68 14.63
CA LYS A 31 -0.15 -29.03 14.06
C LYS A 31 0.04 -28.99 12.54
N GLY A 32 1.10 -29.65 12.06
CA GLY A 32 1.27 -29.97 10.64
C GLY A 32 0.11 -30.81 10.13
N GLY A 33 -0.65 -30.24 9.19
CA GLY A 33 -1.69 -30.91 8.41
C GLY A 33 -1.21 -31.20 6.98
N LEU A 34 -1.65 -32.33 6.44
CA LEU A 34 -1.20 -32.98 5.20
C LEU A 34 -1.41 -32.15 3.92
N ASN A 35 -0.43 -31.32 3.54
CA ASN A 35 0.05 -31.13 2.16
C ASN A 35 1.13 -30.03 2.10
N LEU A 36 2.40 -30.41 1.90
CA LEU A 36 3.52 -29.48 1.69
C LEU A 36 3.60 -28.90 0.26
N TYR A 37 2.65 -29.27 -0.61
CA TYR A 37 2.55 -28.80 -2.01
C TYR A 37 1.18 -28.19 -2.35
N ALA A 38 0.44 -27.70 -1.36
CA ALA A 38 -0.66 -26.80 -1.66
C ALA A 38 -0.06 -25.41 -1.96
N TYR A 39 0.00 -25.03 -3.23
CA TYR A 39 0.01 -23.62 -3.56
C TYR A 39 -1.19 -22.99 -2.84
N ALA A 40 -0.95 -21.99 -2.00
CA ALA A 40 -2.03 -21.15 -1.51
C ALA A 40 -2.80 -20.67 -2.76
N PRO A 41 -4.10 -20.97 -2.87
CA PRO A 41 -4.89 -20.37 -3.94
C PRO A 41 -4.90 -18.87 -3.66
N ASN A 42 -4.07 -18.16 -4.40
CA ASN A 42 -3.90 -16.71 -4.42
C ASN A 42 -3.05 -16.10 -3.28
N PRO A 43 -1.74 -15.82 -3.50
CA PRO A 43 -0.87 -15.15 -2.53
C PRO A 43 -1.17 -13.65 -2.33
N LEU A 44 -2.25 -13.09 -2.89
CA LEU A 44 -2.62 -11.66 -2.78
C LEU A 44 -3.52 -11.31 -1.59
N SER A 45 -4.03 -12.28 -0.82
CA SER A 45 -5.08 -12.02 0.18
C SER A 45 -4.60 -11.74 1.60
N TRP A 46 -3.29 -11.71 1.87
CA TRP A 46 -2.75 -11.37 3.20
C TRP A 46 -2.04 -10.00 3.15
N ILE A 47 -2.82 -8.97 2.82
CA ILE A 47 -2.39 -7.58 2.95
C ILE A 47 -2.57 -7.20 4.41
N ASP A 48 -1.46 -6.85 5.06
CA ASP A 48 -1.41 -6.28 6.41
C ASP A 48 -2.28 -5.00 6.45
N PRO A 49 -3.42 -4.99 7.18
CA PRO A 49 -4.30 -3.83 7.24
C PRO A 49 -3.72 -2.64 8.02
N LEU A 50 -2.57 -2.79 8.69
CA LEU A 50 -1.90 -1.72 9.44
C LEU A 50 -0.86 -1.01 8.55
N GLY A 51 -1.36 -0.36 7.50
CA GLY A 51 -0.58 0.36 6.49
C GLY A 51 0.17 1.59 7.01
N LEU A 52 1.46 1.41 7.36
CA LEU A 52 2.42 2.52 7.54
C LEU A 52 3.79 2.29 6.88
N THR A 53 4.01 1.15 6.24
CA THR A 53 5.24 0.87 5.49
C THR A 53 4.96 1.01 4.00
N GLY A 54 5.44 2.08 3.37
CA GLY A 54 5.23 2.27 1.94
C GLY A 54 5.91 1.16 1.13
N GLU A 55 5.14 0.51 0.27
CA GLU A 55 5.56 -0.61 -0.57
C GLU A 55 6.10 -0.12 -1.91
N TRP A 56 6.99 -0.90 -2.53
CA TRP A 56 7.45 -0.64 -3.90
C TRP A 56 6.64 -1.48 -4.87
N VAL A 57 5.90 -0.82 -5.76
CA VAL A 57 5.00 -1.47 -6.72
C VAL A 57 5.35 -1.01 -8.13
N ASN A 58 5.11 -1.87 -9.13
CA ASN A 58 5.25 -1.48 -10.54
C ASN A 58 4.13 -0.49 -10.91
N PRO A 59 4.46 0.70 -11.45
CA PRO A 59 3.43 1.69 -11.79
C PRO A 59 2.42 1.21 -12.84
N ASN A 60 2.74 0.18 -13.63
CA ASN A 60 1.80 -0.41 -14.60
C ASN A 60 0.67 -1.22 -13.94
N ASP A 61 0.85 -1.65 -12.68
CA ASP A 61 -0.15 -2.44 -11.95
C ASP A 61 -1.16 -1.55 -11.20
N ILE A 62 -1.05 -0.23 -11.33
CA ILE A 62 -1.86 0.76 -10.62
C ILE A 62 -2.85 1.43 -11.56
N ASN A 63 -4.11 1.44 -11.18
CA ASN A 63 -5.19 2.07 -11.93
C ASN A 63 -5.37 3.54 -11.56
N PHE A 64 -5.83 4.33 -12.53
CA PHE A 64 -6.15 5.74 -12.40
C PHE A 64 -7.58 5.96 -11.90
N SER A 65 -7.76 6.99 -11.07
CA SER A 65 -9.09 7.44 -10.62
C SER A 65 -9.70 8.54 -11.50
N GLN A 66 -8.98 9.00 -12.52
CA GLN A 66 -9.43 10.07 -13.41
C GLN A 66 -9.11 9.77 -14.87
N ARG A 67 -9.96 10.26 -15.78
CA ARG A 67 -9.81 10.18 -17.24
C ARG A 67 -8.95 11.32 -17.80
N THR A 68 -8.79 12.39 -17.05
CA THR A 68 -8.05 13.58 -17.45
C THR A 68 -7.15 14.07 -16.32
N ILE A 69 -5.94 14.50 -16.65
CA ILE A 69 -4.99 15.12 -15.73
C ILE A 69 -4.50 16.46 -16.28
N SER A 70 -4.13 17.37 -15.40
CA SER A 70 -3.45 18.60 -15.82
C SER A 70 -1.99 18.33 -16.16
N SER A 71 -1.42 19.14 -17.06
CA SER A 71 0.02 19.16 -17.32
C SER A 71 0.85 19.33 -16.04
N ASN A 72 2.04 18.73 -16.00
CA ASN A 72 2.99 18.76 -14.90
C ASN A 72 4.40 18.36 -15.38
N ASP A 73 5.42 18.72 -14.59
CA ASP A 73 6.84 18.48 -14.91
C ASP A 73 7.47 17.38 -14.03
N TYR A 74 6.64 16.58 -13.33
CA TYR A 74 7.14 15.57 -12.40
C TYR A 74 7.97 14.48 -13.09
N ALA A 75 7.68 14.19 -14.36
CA ALA A 75 8.39 13.16 -15.11
C ALA A 75 9.89 13.49 -15.23
N GLU A 76 10.25 14.75 -15.47
CA GLU A 76 11.64 15.17 -15.55
C GLU A 76 12.35 15.06 -14.19
N ILE A 77 11.69 15.51 -13.11
CA ILE A 77 12.20 15.40 -11.74
C ILE A 77 12.45 13.93 -11.36
N MET A 78 11.55 13.03 -11.77
CA MET A 78 11.69 11.59 -11.55
C MET A 78 12.82 10.98 -12.37
N ARG A 79 12.97 11.34 -13.66
CA ARG A 79 14.09 10.88 -14.52
C ARG A 79 15.44 11.32 -13.98
N ASN A 80 15.51 12.54 -13.45
CA ASN A 80 16.73 13.10 -12.88
C ASN A 80 17.04 12.56 -11.48
N GLY A 81 16.22 11.65 -10.93
CA GLY A 81 16.40 11.07 -9.60
C GLY A 81 16.20 12.07 -8.45
N GLN A 82 15.62 13.24 -8.73
CA GLN A 82 15.38 14.29 -7.73
C GLN A 82 14.09 14.07 -6.94
N TRP A 83 13.24 13.13 -7.36
CA TRP A 83 12.00 12.79 -6.68
C TRP A 83 12.24 11.98 -5.41
N ASP A 84 11.86 12.51 -4.25
CA ASP A 84 11.92 11.81 -2.98
C ASP A 84 10.64 11.01 -2.72
N TRP A 85 10.69 9.72 -3.06
CA TRP A 85 9.60 8.76 -2.84
C TRP A 85 9.27 8.52 -1.35
N ASN A 86 10.22 8.74 -0.43
CA ASN A 86 9.95 8.57 1.01
C ASN A 86 9.11 9.72 1.55
N ARG A 87 9.33 10.93 1.03
CA ARG A 87 8.56 12.11 1.40
C ARG A 87 7.24 12.24 0.64
N SER A 88 7.16 11.71 -0.58
CA SER A 88 5.98 11.85 -1.43
C SER A 88 5.65 10.55 -2.18
N PRO A 89 5.22 9.50 -1.46
CA PRO A 89 4.71 8.27 -2.07
C PRO A 89 3.34 8.52 -2.75
N LEU A 90 2.91 7.57 -3.58
CA LEU A 90 1.56 7.56 -4.13
C LEU A 90 0.58 7.02 -3.09
N ASN A 91 -0.51 7.74 -2.82
CA ASN A 91 -1.60 7.18 -2.03
C ASN A 91 -2.47 6.31 -2.95
N VAL A 92 -2.58 5.03 -2.59
CA VAL A 92 -3.37 4.04 -3.32
C VAL A 92 -4.37 3.38 -2.38
N ILE A 93 -5.51 2.97 -2.94
CA ILE A 93 -6.53 2.22 -2.23
C ILE A 93 -6.68 0.89 -2.94
N ASN A 94 -6.70 -0.22 -2.19
CA ASN A 94 -7.01 -1.52 -2.75
C ASN A 94 -8.54 -1.66 -2.87
N VAL A 95 -9.02 -1.86 -4.09
CA VAL A 95 -10.43 -2.06 -4.42
C VAL A 95 -10.55 -3.41 -5.13
N ASN A 96 -11.14 -4.40 -4.47
CA ASN A 96 -11.36 -5.74 -5.05
C ASN A 96 -10.08 -6.41 -5.60
N GLY A 97 -8.91 -6.15 -5.00
CA GLY A 97 -7.61 -6.68 -5.47
C GLY A 97 -6.89 -5.78 -6.48
N GLN A 98 -7.50 -4.67 -6.90
CA GLN A 98 -6.91 -3.69 -7.80
C GLN A 98 -6.45 -2.45 -7.03
N LEU A 99 -5.21 -2.03 -7.24
CA LEU A 99 -4.71 -0.77 -6.68
C LEU A 99 -5.22 0.40 -7.51
N VAL A 100 -5.89 1.36 -6.85
CA VAL A 100 -6.38 2.59 -7.48
C VAL A 100 -5.70 3.79 -6.84
N THR A 101 -5.03 4.59 -7.66
CA THR A 101 -4.34 5.78 -7.16
C THR A 101 -5.25 6.97 -6.98
N TYR A 102 -5.00 7.71 -5.91
CA TYR A 102 -5.51 9.07 -5.72
C TYR A 102 -4.65 10.11 -6.48
N ASP A 103 -3.37 9.79 -6.71
CA ASP A 103 -2.32 10.70 -7.17
C ASP A 103 -1.98 10.54 -8.67
N ASN A 104 -3.02 10.61 -9.52
CA ASN A 104 -2.94 10.33 -10.97
C ASN A 104 -1.80 11.06 -11.70
N ARG A 105 -1.50 12.32 -11.35
CA ARG A 105 -0.41 13.09 -12.00
C ARG A 105 0.97 12.50 -11.74
N ARG A 106 1.21 12.02 -10.51
CA ARG A 106 2.49 11.41 -10.13
C ARG A 106 2.63 10.01 -10.74
N LEU A 107 1.54 9.24 -10.78
CA LEU A 107 1.54 7.94 -11.46
C LEU A 107 1.82 8.09 -12.95
N ASP A 108 1.12 9.02 -13.62
CA ASP A 108 1.34 9.28 -15.05
C ASP A 108 2.77 9.75 -15.33
N ALA A 109 3.32 10.61 -14.46
CA ALA A 109 4.70 11.05 -14.54
C ALA A 109 5.71 9.92 -14.32
N ALA A 110 5.45 8.99 -13.40
CA ALA A 110 6.31 7.84 -13.17
C ALA A 110 6.34 6.89 -14.38
N LEU A 111 5.17 6.67 -15.01
CA LEU A 111 5.07 5.92 -16.27
C LEU A 111 5.81 6.63 -17.41
N GLU A 112 5.69 7.95 -17.50
CA GLU A 112 6.42 8.74 -18.51
C GLU A 112 7.92 8.81 -18.26
N ALA A 113 8.35 8.76 -17.00
CA ALA A 113 9.75 8.66 -16.63
C ALA A 113 10.33 7.26 -16.88
N GLY A 114 9.49 6.26 -17.16
CA GLY A 114 9.91 4.88 -17.40
C GLY A 114 10.43 4.19 -16.15
N LEU A 115 9.86 4.51 -14.98
CA LEU A 115 10.28 3.87 -13.72
C LEU A 115 9.71 2.45 -13.60
N ASP A 116 10.56 1.50 -13.19
CA ASP A 116 10.14 0.11 -12.94
C ASP A 116 9.35 -0.04 -11.63
N LYS A 117 9.60 0.87 -10.66
CA LYS A 117 9.00 0.81 -9.33
C LYS A 117 8.74 2.20 -8.77
N VAL A 118 7.63 2.33 -8.06
CA VAL A 118 7.22 3.54 -7.33
C VAL A 118 6.86 3.19 -5.91
N LYS A 119 7.14 4.09 -4.97
CA LYS A 119 6.73 3.90 -3.58
C LYS A 119 5.27 4.29 -3.43
N VAL A 120 4.46 3.38 -2.89
CA VAL A 120 3.04 3.58 -2.63
C VAL A 120 2.75 3.47 -1.14
N THR A 121 1.76 4.21 -0.67
CA THR A 121 1.14 4.03 0.63
C THR A 121 -0.26 3.51 0.40
N ILE A 122 -0.50 2.26 0.82
CA ILE A 122 -1.84 1.67 0.78
C ILE A 122 -2.63 2.26 1.95
N VAL A 123 -3.70 2.97 1.61
CA VAL A 123 -4.54 3.64 2.59
C VAL A 123 -5.81 2.82 2.83
N ASP A 124 -6.19 2.67 4.09
CA ASP A 124 -7.46 2.06 4.46
C ASP A 124 -8.64 2.90 3.90
N PRO A 125 -9.54 2.32 3.08
CA PRO A 125 -10.67 3.02 2.50
C PRO A 125 -11.61 3.65 3.55
N ASN A 126 -11.70 3.07 4.75
CA ASN A 126 -12.60 3.53 5.81
C ASN A 126 -11.98 4.59 6.72
N SER A 127 -10.68 4.83 6.62
CA SER A 127 -9.98 5.83 7.41
C SER A 127 -10.40 7.26 7.00
N PRO A 128 -10.44 8.21 7.96
CA PRO A 128 -10.80 9.59 7.68
C PRO A 128 -9.78 10.22 6.73
N HIS A 129 -10.27 10.93 5.71
CA HIS A 129 -9.39 11.63 4.77
C HIS A 129 -8.84 12.90 5.43
N PRO A 130 -7.51 13.17 5.37
CA PRO A 130 -6.88 14.30 6.07
C PRO A 130 -7.50 15.65 5.67
N ASP A 131 -7.78 15.86 4.39
CA ASP A 131 -8.39 17.10 3.88
C ASP A 131 -9.93 17.16 4.01
N SER A 132 -10.54 16.33 4.86
CA SER A 132 -12.00 16.29 5.01
C SER A 132 -12.48 16.91 6.32
N PHE A 133 -12.91 18.17 6.26
CA PHE A 133 -13.61 18.85 7.35
C PHE A 133 -14.99 18.25 7.71
N THR A 134 -15.53 17.38 6.84
CA THR A 134 -16.84 16.73 7.02
C THR A 134 -16.71 15.29 7.53
N GLY A 135 -15.50 14.83 7.86
CA GLY A 135 -15.27 13.44 8.33
C GLY A 135 -15.39 12.37 7.24
N LYS A 136 -15.45 12.74 5.96
CA LYS A 136 -15.45 11.78 4.86
C LYS A 136 -14.21 10.90 4.85
N THR A 137 -14.41 9.63 4.50
CA THR A 137 -13.34 8.65 4.36
C THR A 137 -12.59 8.80 3.04
N TRP A 138 -11.44 8.13 2.95
CA TRP A 138 -10.68 7.99 1.70
C TRP A 138 -11.53 7.41 0.56
N TRP A 139 -12.32 6.36 0.84
CA TRP A 139 -13.22 5.76 -0.14
C TRP A 139 -14.28 6.74 -0.64
N GLN A 140 -14.95 7.47 0.25
CA GLN A 140 -15.98 8.43 -0.13
C GLN A 140 -15.43 9.57 -0.99
N LYS A 141 -14.19 10.01 -0.72
CA LYS A 141 -13.48 11.00 -1.53
C LYS A 141 -13.09 10.42 -2.89
N LEU A 142 -12.61 9.18 -2.95
CA LEU A 142 -12.29 8.50 -4.20
C LEU A 142 -13.53 8.32 -5.09
N GLN A 143 -14.66 7.87 -4.53
CA GLN A 143 -15.94 7.77 -5.24
C GLN A 143 -16.44 9.12 -5.78
N GLN A 144 -16.27 10.21 -5.01
CA GLN A 144 -16.57 11.55 -5.49
C GLN A 144 -15.70 11.93 -6.69
N ARG A 145 -14.44 11.51 -6.72
CA ARG A 145 -13.56 11.71 -7.88
C ARG A 145 -14.01 10.89 -9.07
N PHE A 146 -14.42 9.64 -8.90
CA PHE A 146 -14.95 8.83 -10.00
C PHE A 146 -16.14 9.49 -10.70
N ARG A 147 -16.96 10.23 -9.94
CA ARG A 147 -18.12 10.99 -10.40
C ARG A 147 -17.84 12.47 -10.69
N ASP A 148 -16.57 12.90 -10.70
CA ASP A 148 -16.21 14.28 -11.02
C ASP A 148 -16.70 14.66 -12.42
N ARG A 149 -17.22 15.88 -12.59
CA ARG A 149 -17.76 16.38 -13.86
C ARG A 149 -16.77 16.23 -15.02
N ARG A 150 -15.46 16.35 -14.77
CA ARG A 150 -14.41 16.16 -15.78
C ARG A 150 -14.35 14.72 -16.28
N ASN A 151 -14.48 13.75 -15.39
CA ASN A 151 -14.55 12.33 -15.76
C ASN A 151 -15.81 12.07 -16.59
N ILE A 152 -16.97 12.55 -16.11
CA ILE A 152 -18.24 12.38 -16.82
C ILE A 152 -18.15 12.96 -18.24
N LYS A 153 -17.62 14.18 -18.41
CA LYS A 153 -17.45 14.81 -19.72
C LYS A 153 -16.46 14.06 -20.62
N ALA A 154 -15.41 13.48 -20.06
CA ALA A 154 -14.36 12.80 -20.83
C ALA A 154 -14.74 11.38 -21.28
N GLY A 155 -15.65 10.71 -20.56
CA GLY A 155 -16.07 9.34 -20.91
C GLY A 155 -16.96 8.66 -19.88
N GLY A 156 -17.72 9.41 -19.09
CA GLY A 156 -18.59 8.87 -18.05
C GLY A 156 -17.91 8.62 -16.71
N VAL A 157 -18.67 8.06 -15.78
CA VAL A 157 -18.21 7.70 -14.43
C VAL A 157 -17.08 6.67 -14.53
N VAL A 158 -16.09 6.80 -13.67
CA VAL A 158 -14.98 5.84 -13.57
C VAL A 158 -15.46 4.60 -12.80
N PRO A 159 -15.14 3.37 -13.25
CA PRO A 159 -15.43 2.15 -12.49
C PRO A 159 -14.79 2.17 -11.10
N ASP A 160 -15.32 1.39 -10.16
CA ASP A 160 -14.83 1.39 -8.77
C ASP A 160 -13.38 0.88 -8.68
N GLU A 161 -12.99 -0.04 -9.56
CA GLU A 161 -11.62 -0.54 -9.73
C GLU A 161 -10.69 0.44 -10.47
N GLY A 162 -11.18 1.63 -10.85
CA GLY A 162 -10.40 2.63 -11.59
C GLY A 162 -10.23 2.30 -13.08
N LEU A 163 -9.25 2.96 -13.71
CA LEU A 163 -8.93 2.82 -15.13
C LEU A 163 -7.49 2.35 -15.30
N SER A 164 -7.27 1.27 -16.03
CA SER A 164 -5.92 0.83 -16.42
C SER A 164 -5.31 1.68 -17.53
N THR A 165 -6.13 2.42 -18.28
CA THR A 165 -5.68 3.28 -19.38
C THR A 165 -5.19 4.63 -18.87
N ARG A 166 -4.07 5.12 -19.41
CA ARG A 166 -3.52 6.44 -19.06
C ARG A 166 -4.52 7.58 -19.33
N PRO A 167 -4.63 8.56 -18.42
CA PRO A 167 -5.51 9.71 -18.58
C PRO A 167 -5.02 10.65 -19.69
N ARG A 168 -5.95 11.36 -20.32
CA ARG A 168 -5.64 12.42 -21.29
C ARG A 168 -5.08 13.65 -20.56
N LYS A 169 -4.01 14.25 -21.08
CA LYS A 169 -3.47 15.51 -20.55
C LYS A 169 -4.29 16.68 -21.08
N CYS A 170 -4.84 17.49 -20.17
CA CYS A 170 -5.51 18.74 -20.48
C CYS A 170 -4.52 19.88 -20.21
N GLY A 171 -4.21 20.65 -21.26
CA GLY A 171 -3.41 21.87 -21.20
C GLY A 171 -4.25 23.10 -20.90
#